data_AF-A0A839TBB6-F1
#
_entry.id   AF-A0A839TBB6-F1
#
_cell.length_a   1.000
_cell.length_b   1.000
_cell.length_c   1.000
_cell.angle_alpha   90.00
_cell.angle_beta   90.00
_cell.angle_gamma   90.00
#
_symmetry.space_group_name_H-M   'P 1'
#
loop_
_entity.id
_entity.type
_entity.pdbx_description
1 polymer ?
#
loop_
_entity_poly.entity_id
_entity_poly.type
_entity_poly.pdbx_seq_one_letter_code
_entity_poly.pdbx_strand_id
1 'polypeptide(L)'
;MPSPAFSSLARSRVFQATPLTTVLAVIGIVVSATACAETLVVTDSRHPVVAPEGVRVILLDEPDRIQQTLSADLPHDPQAAAALVQRRLGGPAGKATLERLRLAHQGVTDAWSLKLPRAFRR
;
A
#
# COMPACT_ATOMS: atom_id res chain seq x y z
N MET A 1 -17.78 23.94 76.31
CA MET A 1 -17.99 22.47 76.25
C MET A 1 -19.25 22.20 75.43
N PRO A 2 -19.31 21.16 74.58
CA PRO A 2 -18.30 20.70 73.63
C PRO A 2 -18.73 20.95 72.16
N SER A 3 -17.73 21.00 71.28
CA SER A 3 -17.84 21.05 69.82
C SER A 3 -18.48 19.79 69.23
N PRO A 4 -19.02 19.86 68.00
CA PRO A 4 -18.99 18.72 67.09
C PRO A 4 -18.02 18.95 65.91
N ALA A 5 -17.02 18.06 65.91
CA ALA A 5 -16.26 17.47 64.79
C ALA A 5 -16.01 18.30 63.50
N PHE A 6 -14.74 18.69 63.33
CA PHE A 6 -14.12 18.79 62.01
C PHE A 6 -14.03 17.40 61.37
N SER A 7 -14.79 17.15 60.31
CA SER A 7 -14.59 15.98 59.46
C SER A 7 -13.39 16.22 58.54
N SER A 8 -12.23 15.71 58.93
CA SER A 8 -11.12 15.47 58.00
C SER A 8 -11.48 14.30 57.09
N LEU A 9 -11.61 14.55 55.78
CA LEU A 9 -11.38 13.53 54.77
C LEU A 9 -10.45 14.08 53.68
N ALA A 10 -9.22 13.58 53.76
CA ALA A 10 -8.38 13.21 52.63
C ALA A 10 -8.05 14.30 51.60
N ARG A 11 -6.95 15.00 51.89
CA ARG A 11 -5.74 14.98 51.05
C ARG A 11 -5.98 14.52 49.60
N SER A 12 -6.07 15.50 48.70
CA SER A 12 -5.58 15.49 47.32
C SER A 12 -5.30 14.13 46.67
N ARG A 13 -6.08 13.79 45.65
CA ARG A 13 -5.52 13.20 44.42
C ARG A 13 -6.12 13.94 43.24
N VAL A 14 -5.45 15.05 42.89
CA VAL A 14 -5.43 15.54 41.51
C VAL A 14 -5.24 14.30 40.64
N PHE A 15 -6.25 14.00 39.82
CA PHE A 15 -6.28 12.83 38.95
C PHE A 15 -5.18 13.02 37.90
N GLN A 16 -3.96 12.61 38.26
CA GLN A 16 -2.82 12.52 37.39
C GLN A 16 -2.99 11.30 36.46
N ALA A 17 -2.53 11.48 35.23
CA ALA A 17 -2.51 10.55 34.10
C ALA A 17 -3.88 10.35 33.43
N THR A 18 -4.04 10.80 32.18
CA THR A 18 -3.51 10.03 31.05
C THR A 18 -3.20 10.92 29.83
N PRO A 19 -1.93 11.19 29.50
CA PRO A 19 -1.56 11.82 28.22
C PRO A 19 -1.78 10.89 27.02
N LEU A 20 -1.94 9.58 27.26
CA LEU A 20 -2.04 8.55 26.23
C LEU A 20 -3.37 8.62 25.44
N THR A 21 -4.48 8.92 26.12
CA THR A 21 -5.82 9.03 25.51
C THR A 21 -5.93 10.27 24.63
N THR A 22 -5.28 11.37 25.00
CA THR A 22 -5.24 12.59 24.18
C THR A 22 -4.42 12.37 22.92
N VAL A 23 -3.28 11.66 23.01
CA VAL A 23 -2.44 11.34 21.83
C VAL A 23 -3.19 10.43 20.85
N LEU A 24 -3.87 9.37 21.33
CA LEU A 24 -4.69 8.49 20.48
C LEU A 24 -5.85 9.23 19.81
N ALA A 25 -6.51 10.14 20.53
CA ALA A 25 -7.59 10.96 19.97
C ALA A 25 -7.06 11.93 18.89
N VAL A 26 -5.91 12.57 19.13
CA VAL A 26 -5.27 13.46 18.14
C VAL A 26 -4.82 12.68 16.90
N ILE A 27 -4.25 11.48 17.05
CA ILE A 27 -3.90 10.60 15.92
C ILE A 27 -5.16 10.23 15.10
N GLY A 28 -6.27 9.89 15.76
CA GLY A 28 -7.52 9.55 15.08
C GLY A 28 -8.13 10.72 14.28
N ILE A 29 -8.00 11.95 14.80
CA ILE A 29 -8.50 13.16 14.12
C ILE A 29 -7.64 13.50 12.89
N VAL A 30 -6.31 13.39 12.98
CA VAL A 30 -5.40 13.66 11.85
C VAL A 30 -5.61 12.66 10.70
N VAL A 31 -5.92 11.40 11.00
CA VAL A 31 -6.18 10.35 9.99
C VAL A 31 -7.48 10.58 9.21
N SER A 32 -8.45 11.31 9.76
CA SER A 32 -9.78 11.48 9.14
C SER A 32 -9.84 12.62 8.10
N ALA A 33 -8.84 13.51 8.05
CA ALA A 33 -8.91 14.76 7.27
C ALA A 33 -8.40 14.64 5.82
N THR A 34 -7.95 13.47 5.36
CA THR A 34 -7.33 13.30 4.03
C THR A 34 -8.16 12.41 3.09
N ALA A 35 -9.41 12.79 2.84
CA ALA A 35 -10.18 12.19 1.76
C ALA A 35 -9.90 12.94 0.44
N CYS A 36 -8.77 12.63 -0.20
CA CYS A 36 -8.50 13.08 -1.57
C CYS A 36 -9.28 12.18 -2.55
N ALA A 37 -10.01 12.77 -3.49
CA ALA A 37 -10.61 12.02 -4.60
C ALA A 37 -9.52 11.62 -5.60
N GLU A 38 -8.81 10.53 -5.31
CA GLU A 38 -7.79 9.98 -6.19
C GLU A 38 -8.47 9.38 -7.44
N THR A 39 -8.09 9.87 -8.61
CA THR A 39 -8.58 9.35 -9.89
C THR A 39 -7.61 8.30 -10.41
N LEU A 40 -8.12 7.09 -10.67
CA LEU A 40 -7.37 5.97 -11.21
C LEU A 40 -7.97 5.54 -12.55
N VAL A 41 -7.12 5.35 -13.56
CA VAL A 41 -7.49 4.75 -14.84
C VAL A 41 -6.98 3.31 -14.88
N VAL A 42 -7.87 2.36 -15.13
CA VAL A 42 -7.53 0.96 -15.34
C VAL A 42 -7.82 0.62 -16.80
N THR A 43 -6.78 0.28 -17.57
CA THR A 43 -6.88 -0.03 -18.99
C THR A 43 -5.91 -1.15 -19.37
N ASP A 44 -5.90 -1.54 -20.64
CA ASP A 44 -4.87 -2.40 -21.22
C ASP A 44 -4.00 -1.60 -22.21
N SER A 45 -2.89 -2.17 -22.67
CA SER A 45 -2.00 -1.48 -23.61
C SER A 45 -2.55 -1.32 -25.03
N ARG A 46 -3.64 -2.01 -25.38
CA ARG A 46 -4.32 -1.89 -26.69
C ARG A 46 -5.27 -0.69 -26.73
N HIS A 47 -5.66 -0.19 -25.56
CA HIS A 47 -6.51 0.99 -25.40
C HIS A 47 -5.73 2.08 -24.64
N PRO A 48 -4.79 2.78 -25.30
CA PRO A 48 -4.01 3.83 -24.66
C PRO A 48 -4.91 5.00 -24.25
N VAL A 49 -4.80 5.39 -22.97
CA VAL A 49 -5.53 6.53 -22.41
C VAL A 49 -4.54 7.64 -22.07
N VAL A 50 -4.83 8.87 -22.49
CA VAL A 50 -4.08 10.05 -22.06
C VAL A 50 -4.63 10.46 -20.70
N ALA A 51 -3.87 10.20 -19.65
CA ALA A 51 -4.23 10.56 -18.29
C ALA A 51 -3.69 11.96 -17.94
N PRO A 52 -4.51 12.85 -17.36
CA PRO A 52 -4.05 14.13 -16.79
C PRO A 52 -2.97 13.92 -15.70
N GLU A 53 -2.20 14.96 -15.40
CA GLU A 53 -1.26 14.90 -14.27
C GLU A 53 -1.96 14.57 -12.96
N GLY A 54 -1.33 13.72 -12.15
CA GLY A 54 -1.87 13.25 -10.87
C GLY A 54 -2.87 12.09 -10.99
N VAL A 55 -3.21 11.64 -12.20
CA VAL A 55 -4.04 10.44 -12.41
C VAL A 55 -3.13 9.22 -12.56
N ARG A 56 -3.28 8.24 -11.66
CA ARG A 56 -2.55 6.98 -11.76
C ARG A 56 -3.17 6.11 -12.86
N VAL A 57 -2.33 5.50 -13.70
CA VAL A 57 -2.76 4.55 -14.74
C VAL A 57 -2.25 3.16 -14.39
N ILE A 58 -3.14 2.18 -14.35
CA ILE A 58 -2.80 0.76 -14.20
C ILE A 58 -3.10 0.06 -15.52
N LEU A 59 -2.06 -0.53 -16.09
CA LEU A 59 -2.15 -1.40 -17.26
C LEU A 59 -2.31 -2.84 -16.81
N LEU A 60 -3.45 -3.46 -17.14
CA LEU A 60 -3.79 -4.81 -16.72
C LEU A 60 -2.88 -5.89 -17.31
N ASP A 61 -2.30 -5.61 -18.47
CA ASP A 61 -1.43 -6.51 -19.24
C ASP A 61 0.06 -6.20 -19.06
N GLU A 62 0.44 -5.25 -18.21
CA GLU A 62 1.85 -4.92 -17.95
C GLU A 62 2.67 -6.09 -17.37
N PRO A 63 2.16 -6.89 -16.41
CA PRO A 63 2.88 -8.05 -15.90
C PRO A 63 3.23 -9.05 -17.01
N ASP A 64 2.25 -9.38 -17.86
CA ASP A 64 2.41 -10.32 -18.98
C ASP A 64 3.43 -9.78 -19.99
N ARG A 65 3.40 -8.47 -20.28
CA ARG A 65 4.37 -7.86 -21.20
C ARG A 65 5.80 -7.89 -20.66
N ILE A 66 5.99 -7.66 -19.37
CA ILE A 66 7.32 -7.81 -18.75
C ILE A 66 7.78 -9.27 -18.84
N GLN A 67 6.90 -10.22 -18.51
CA GLN A 67 7.22 -11.65 -18.58
C GLN A 67 7.53 -12.11 -19.99
N GLN A 68 6.77 -11.66 -21.00
CA GLN A 68 7.04 -11.92 -22.41
C GLN A 68 8.41 -11.38 -22.82
N THR A 69 8.79 -10.20 -22.35
CA THR A 69 10.12 -9.64 -22.61
C THR A 69 11.22 -10.48 -21.95
N LEU A 70 10.99 -10.96 -20.72
CA LEU A 70 11.92 -11.85 -20.01
C LEU A 70 12.03 -13.22 -20.68
N SER A 71 10.95 -13.71 -21.29
CA SER A 71 10.84 -14.99 -21.97
C SER A 71 11.10 -14.92 -23.48
N ALA A 72 11.40 -13.73 -24.02
CA ALA A 72 11.73 -13.56 -25.42
C ALA A 72 13.03 -14.32 -25.76
N ASP A 73 13.07 -14.98 -26.90
CA ASP A 73 14.26 -15.66 -27.42
C ASP A 73 14.85 -16.73 -26.47
N LEU A 74 14.00 -17.38 -25.65
CA LEU A 74 14.47 -18.50 -24.84
C LEU A 74 14.77 -19.72 -25.73
N PRO A 75 15.92 -20.38 -25.52
CA PRO A 75 16.25 -21.62 -26.22
C PRO A 75 15.33 -22.76 -25.78
N HIS A 76 15.18 -23.77 -26.64
CA HIS A 76 14.36 -24.95 -26.35
C HIS A 76 14.96 -25.85 -25.26
N ASP A 77 16.29 -25.79 -25.06
CA ASP A 77 16.96 -26.46 -23.95
C ASP A 77 16.63 -25.76 -22.61
N PRO A 78 15.98 -26.45 -21.66
CA PRO A 78 15.60 -25.86 -20.38
C PRO A 78 16.78 -25.34 -19.55
N GLN A 79 17.94 -25.99 -19.63
CA GLN A 79 19.14 -25.56 -18.88
C GLN A 79 19.69 -24.26 -19.45
N ALA A 80 19.84 -24.18 -20.78
CA ALA A 80 20.22 -22.95 -21.45
C ALA A 80 19.22 -21.81 -21.22
N ALA A 81 17.91 -22.10 -21.19
CA ALA A 81 16.87 -21.11 -20.94
C ALA A 81 16.97 -20.54 -19.52
N ALA A 82 17.09 -21.41 -18.51
CA ALA A 82 17.28 -20.98 -17.12
C ALA A 82 18.54 -20.12 -16.96
N ALA A 83 19.66 -20.53 -17.55
CA ALA A 83 20.90 -19.76 -17.53
C ALA A 83 20.78 -18.39 -18.23
N LEU A 84 19.98 -18.30 -19.30
CA LEU A 84 19.73 -17.04 -19.99
C LEU A 84 18.86 -16.10 -19.13
N VAL A 85 17.77 -16.60 -18.55
CA VAL A 85 16.91 -15.81 -17.64
C VAL A 85 17.71 -15.33 -16.42
N GLN A 86 18.49 -16.23 -15.80
CA GLN A 86 19.34 -15.87 -14.65
C GLN A 86 20.36 -14.79 -15.01
N ARG A 87 20.98 -14.86 -16.20
CA ARG A 87 21.87 -13.80 -16.68
C ARG A 87 21.15 -12.46 -16.88
N ARG A 88 19.94 -12.47 -17.45
CA ARG A 88 19.11 -11.26 -17.62
C ARG A 88 18.74 -10.63 -16.28
N LEU A 89 18.39 -11.45 -15.28
CA LEU A 89 17.99 -11.00 -13.95
C LEU A 89 19.18 -10.66 -13.04
N GLY A 90 20.34 -11.26 -13.26
CA GLY A 90 21.54 -11.07 -12.44
C GLY A 90 22.24 -9.71 -12.64
N GLY A 91 21.92 -8.99 -13.72
CA GLY A 91 22.47 -7.66 -13.99
C GLY A 91 21.73 -6.51 -13.26
N PRO A 92 22.27 -5.27 -13.29
CA PRO A 92 21.61 -4.09 -12.73
C PRO A 92 20.20 -3.85 -13.28
N ALA A 93 20.01 -4.11 -14.58
CA ALA A 93 18.71 -4.02 -15.25
C ALA A 93 17.70 -5.08 -14.75
N GLY A 94 18.19 -6.21 -14.25
CA GLY A 94 17.36 -7.29 -13.72
C GLY A 94 16.60 -6.88 -12.47
N LYS A 95 17.26 -6.18 -11.53
CA LYS A 95 16.60 -5.64 -10.33
C LYS A 95 15.49 -4.65 -10.67
N ALA A 96 15.76 -3.74 -11.62
CA ALA A 96 14.75 -2.80 -12.10
C ALA A 96 13.56 -3.52 -12.76
N THR A 97 13.83 -4.60 -13.49
CA THR A 97 12.79 -5.42 -14.13
C THR A 97 11.93 -6.15 -13.09
N LEU A 98 12.54 -6.72 -12.05
CA LEU A 98 11.81 -7.36 -10.94
C LEU A 98 10.95 -6.36 -10.17
N GLU A 99 11.47 -5.16 -9.92
CA GLU A 99 10.69 -4.12 -9.25
C GLU A 99 9.50 -3.66 -10.09
N ARG A 100 9.69 -3.48 -11.40
CA ARG A 100 8.58 -3.20 -12.33
C ARG A 100 7.53 -4.30 -12.31
N LEU A 101 7.95 -5.57 -12.36
CA LEU A 101 7.03 -6.71 -12.29
C LEU A 101 6.24 -6.71 -10.96
N ARG A 102 6.90 -6.43 -9.84
CA ARG A 102 6.26 -6.30 -8.53
C ARG A 102 5.21 -5.20 -8.52
N LEU A 103 5.57 -4.01 -9.03
CA LEU A 103 4.66 -2.86 -9.12
C LEU A 103 3.48 -3.13 -10.05
N ALA A 104 3.70 -3.84 -11.15
CA ALA A 104 2.67 -4.24 -12.10
C ALA A 104 1.62 -5.15 -11.45
N HIS A 105 2.07 -6.20 -10.76
CA HIS A 105 1.19 -7.11 -10.02
C HIS A 105 0.45 -6.41 -8.89
N GLN A 106 1.12 -5.48 -8.19
CA GLN A 106 0.47 -4.64 -7.19
C GLN A 106 -0.62 -3.79 -7.84
N GLY A 107 -0.34 -3.16 -8.99
CA GLY A 107 -1.33 -2.38 -9.73
C GLY A 107 -2.57 -3.20 -10.12
N VAL A 108 -2.40 -4.41 -10.66
CA VAL A 108 -3.53 -5.29 -10.98
C VAL A 108 -4.33 -5.66 -9.73
N THR A 109 -3.64 -5.98 -8.63
CA THR A 109 -4.28 -6.27 -7.33
C THR A 109 -5.06 -5.05 -6.82
N ASP A 110 -4.48 -3.85 -6.88
CA ASP A 110 -5.12 -2.61 -6.48
C ASP A 110 -6.40 -2.36 -7.31
N ALA A 111 -6.32 -2.51 -8.63
CA ALA A 111 -7.45 -2.33 -9.55
C ALA A 111 -8.61 -3.30 -9.25
N TRP A 112 -8.30 -4.55 -8.90
CA TRP A 112 -9.31 -5.51 -8.46
C TRP A 112 -9.87 -5.16 -7.09
N SER A 113 -9.03 -4.72 -6.15
CA SER A 113 -9.46 -4.32 -4.80
C SER A 113 -10.43 -3.14 -4.80
N LEU A 114 -10.37 -2.28 -5.82
CA LEU A 114 -11.28 -1.14 -6.00
C LEU A 114 -12.65 -1.56 -6.55
N LYS A 115 -12.75 -2.71 -7.22
CA LYS A 115 -14.03 -3.31 -7.65
C LYS A 115 -14.65 -4.19 -6.57
N LEU A 116 -13.85 -4.64 -5.58
CA LEU A 116 -14.36 -5.33 -4.41
C LEU A 116 -14.77 -4.29 -3.35
N PRO A 117 -16.01 -4.31 -2.83
CA PRO A 117 -16.32 -3.49 -1.66
C PRO A 117 -15.35 -3.85 -0.54
N ARG A 118 -14.85 -2.84 0.19
CA ARG A 118 -13.83 -2.91 1.27
C ARG A 118 -14.15 -3.89 2.43
N ALA A 119 -15.20 -4.69 2.33
CA ALA A 119 -15.62 -5.67 3.32
C ALA A 119 -14.91 -7.04 3.22
N PHE A 120 -14.08 -7.31 2.21
CA PHE A 120 -13.26 -8.53 2.17
C PHE A 120 -11.93 -8.38 2.92
N ARG A 121 -12.03 -7.95 4.18
CA ARG A 121 -10.98 -8.11 5.18
C ARG A 121 -11.63 -8.21 6.57
N ARG A 122 -12.19 -9.37 6.86
CA ARG A 122 -12.31 -9.90 8.22
C ARG A 122 -11.80 -11.33 8.22
#